data_AF-K9W6Q3-F1
#
_entry.id   AF-K9W6Q3-F1
#
_cell.length_a   1.000
_cell.length_b   1.000
_cell.length_c   1.000
_cell.angle_alpha   90.00
_cell.angle_beta   90.00
_cell.angle_gamma   90.00
#
_symmetry.space_group_name_H-M   'P 1'
#
loop_
_entity.id
_entity.type
_entity.pdbx_description
1 polymer ?
#
loop_
_entity_poly.entity_id
_entity_poly.type
_entity_poly.pdbx_seq_one_letter_code
_entity_poly.pdbx_strand_id
1 'polypeptide(L)' 'MSNESAKKFLADAAHNMVLREKFTQVTNPQEFIQTVEELGYTFTTDELKEVVKEYSEGVVIRRKTGVWQWLRTINWV' A
#
# COMPACT_ATOMS: atom_id res chain seq x y z
N MET A 1 5.18 16.06 -2.84
CA MET A 1 6.28 15.08 -2.91
C MET A 1 5.93 14.09 -4.01
N SER A 2 6.89 13.36 -4.56
CA SER A 2 6.60 12.45 -5.68
C SER A 2 5.91 11.18 -5.17
N ASN A 3 4.73 10.86 -5.70
CA ASN A 3 4.00 9.60 -5.52
C ASN A 3 4.78 8.33 -5.93
N GLU A 4 6.02 8.47 -6.39
CA GLU A 4 6.90 7.39 -6.83
C GLU A 4 7.22 6.40 -5.71
N SER A 5 7.40 6.87 -4.47
CA SER A 5 7.62 5.98 -3.32
C SER A 5 6.42 5.07 -3.06
N ALA A 6 5.19 5.60 -3.15
CA ALA A 6 3.96 4.82 -3.00
C ALA A 6 3.76 3.83 -4.15
N LYS A 7 4.08 4.23 -5.40
CA LYS A 7 4.05 3.34 -6.58
C LYS A 7 5.04 2.19 -6.42
N LYS A 8 6.28 2.49 -5.99
CA LYS A 8 7.32 1.49 -5.75
C LYS A 8 6.95 0.53 -4.62
N PHE A 9 6.43 1.06 -3.52
CA PHE A 9 5.92 0.25 -2.41
C PHE A 9 4.83 -0.73 -2.87
N LEU A 10 3.83 -0.27 -3.63
CA LEU A 10 2.77 -1.15 -4.12
C LEU A 10 3.29 -2.22 -5.10
N ALA A 11 4.25 -1.87 -5.94
CA ALA A 11 4.91 -2.83 -6.81
C ALA A 11 5.68 -3.89 -6.01
N ASP A 12 6.49 -3.47 -5.02
CA ASP A 12 7.22 -4.38 -4.15
C ASP A 12 6.26 -5.25 -3.32
N ALA A 13 5.20 -4.66 -2.76
CA ALA A 13 4.15 -5.39 -2.06
C ALA A 13 3.48 -6.42 -2.97
N ALA A 14 3.27 -6.12 -4.26
CA ALA A 14 2.66 -7.05 -5.21
C ALA A 14 3.54 -8.27 -5.54
N HIS A 15 4.85 -8.20 -5.31
CA HIS A 15 5.81 -9.29 -5.58
C HIS A 15 6.41 -9.93 -4.32
N ASN A 16 6.39 -9.23 -3.19
CA ASN A 16 6.99 -9.67 -1.94
C ASN A 16 5.90 -10.13 -0.95
N MET A 17 5.84 -11.45 -0.72
CA MET A 17 4.88 -12.05 0.22
C MET A 17 5.19 -11.69 1.68
N VAL A 18 6.48 -11.65 2.06
CA VAL A 18 6.90 -11.29 3.42
C VAL A 18 6.47 -9.86 3.75
N LEU A 19 6.58 -8.95 2.77
CA LEU A 19 6.12 -7.58 2.93
C LEU A 19 4.60 -7.55 3.14
N ARG A 20 3.83 -8.30 2.35
CA ARG A 20 2.37 -8.44 2.55
C ARG A 20 2.01 -8.96 3.94
N GLU A 21 2.68 -10.01 4.42
CA GLU A 21 2.38 -10.61 5.72
C GLU A 21 2.61 -9.62 6.87
N LYS A 22 3.68 -8.82 6.81
CA LYS A 22 3.91 -7.72 7.77
C LYS A 22 2.72 -6.76 7.82
N PHE A 23 2.21 -6.36 6.66
CA PHE A 23 1.07 -5.44 6.57
C PHE A 23 -0.30 -6.09 6.80
N THR A 24 -0.39 -7.41 6.89
CA THR A 24 -1.66 -8.11 7.14
C THR A 24 -2.10 -7.97 8.61
N GLN A 25 -1.14 -7.77 9.52
CA GLN A 25 -1.41 -7.54 10.95
C GLN A 25 -1.66 -6.06 11.28
N VAL A 26 -1.24 -5.16 10.39
CA VAL A 26 -1.38 -3.72 10.57
C VAL A 26 -2.81 -3.30 10.26
N THR A 27 -3.51 -2.82 11.28
CA THR A 27 -4.90 -2.34 11.17
C THR A 27 -5.03 -0.83 11.35
N ASN A 28 -3.98 -0.18 11.89
CA ASN A 28 -3.94 1.26 12.15
C ASN A 28 -3.15 2.00 11.05
N PRO A 29 -3.70 3.07 10.44
CA PRO A 29 -2.98 3.91 9.47
C PRO A 29 -1.65 4.48 9.99
N GLN A 30 -1.56 4.81 11.28
CA GLN A 30 -0.34 5.36 11.88
C GLN A 30 0.78 4.31 11.93
N GLU A 31 0.44 3.10 12.39
CA GLU A 31 1.34 1.96 12.42
C GLU A 31 1.76 1.53 11.01
N PHE A 32 0.86 1.68 10.03
CA PHE A 32 1.15 1.46 8.62
C PHE A 32 2.22 2.42 8.12
N ILE A 33 2.06 3.73 8.33
CA ILE A 33 3.03 4.72 7.89
C ILE A 33 4.38 4.51 8.58
N GLN A 34 4.37 4.24 9.88
CA GLN A 34 5.59 3.94 10.62
C GLN A 34 6.33 2.73 10.03
N THR A 35 5.62 1.63 9.75
CA THR A 35 6.22 0.42 9.16
C THR A 35 6.77 0.70 7.75
N VAL A 36 6.07 1.51 6.96
CA VAL A 36 6.49 1.93 5.62
C VAL A 36 7.77 2.77 5.68
N GLU A 37 7.84 3.71 6.64
CA GLU A 37 9.04 4.53 6.90
C GLU A 37 10.22 3.69 7.37
N GLU A 38 10.00 2.70 8.25
CA GLU A 38 11.04 1.75 8.69
C GLU A 38 11.59 0.90 7.54
N LEU A 39 10.77 0.63 6.51
CA LEU A 39 11.18 -0.07 5.30
C LEU A 39 11.89 0.85 4.29
N GLY A 40 12.01 2.15 4.59
CA GLY A 40 12.68 3.15 3.76
C GLY A 40 11.80 3.77 2.68
N TYR A 41 10.49 3.53 2.71
CA TYR A 41 9.55 4.22 1.84
C TYR A 41 9.01 5.46 2.57
N THR A 42 8.96 6.59 1.87
CA THR A 42 8.47 7.85 2.43
C THR A 42 7.30 8.33 1.58
N PHE A 43 6.08 8.18 2.10
CA PHE A 43 4.85 8.70 1.51
C PHE A 43 3.77 8.82 2.58
N THR A 44 2.80 9.68 2.33
CA THR A 44 1.63 9.86 3.20
C THR A 44 0.48 8.94 2.81
N THR A 45 -0.48 8.77 3.71
CA THR A 45 -1.71 8.01 3.44
C THR A 45 -2.51 8.59 2.27
N ASP A 46 -2.46 9.91 2.07
CA ASP A 46 -3.14 10.59 0.97
C ASP A 46 -2.47 10.29 -0.38
N GLU A 47 -1.13 10.35 -0.44
CA GLU A 47 -0.35 9.96 -1.63
C GLU A 47 -0.59 8.48 -1.98
N LEU A 48 -0.66 7.60 -0.98
CA LEU A 48 -1.02 6.20 -1.21
C LEU A 48 -2.43 6.06 -1.77
N LYS A 49 -3.42 6.77 -1.21
CA LYS A 49 -4.81 6.75 -1.69
C LYS A 49 -4.91 7.24 -3.13
N GLU A 50 -4.19 8.29 -3.48
CA GLU A 50 -4.14 8.83 -4.84
C GLU A 50 -3.58 7.79 -5.82
N VAL A 51 -2.44 7.18 -5.48
CA VAL A 51 -1.83 6.13 -6.30
C VAL A 51 -2.73 4.89 -6.41
N VAL A 52 -3.38 4.51 -5.31
CA VAL A 52 -4.35 3.42 -5.27
C VAL A 52 -5.53 3.71 -6.20
N LYS A 53 -6.02 4.94 -6.20
CA LYS A 53 -7.10 5.41 -7.06
C LYS A 53 -6.65 5.41 -8.53
N GLU A 54 -5.46 5.92 -8.83
CA GLU A 54 -4.84 5.85 -10.17
C GLU A 54 -4.76 4.40 -10.68
N TYR A 55 -4.23 3.49 -9.86
CA TYR A 55 -4.15 2.06 -10.22
C TYR A 55 -5.51 1.37 -10.30
N SER A 56 -6.54 1.90 -9.64
CA SER A 56 -7.89 1.32 -9.69
C SER A 56 -8.72 1.85 -10.87
N GLU A 57 -8.52 3.12 -11.27
CA GLU A 57 -9.28 3.77 -12.36
C GLU A 57 -8.97 3.19 -13.75
N GLY A 58 -7.82 2.54 -13.95
CA GLY A 58 -7.41 1.96 -15.24
C GLY A 58 -7.46 0.43 -15.34
N VAL A 59 -7.82 -0.29 -14.28
CA VAL A 59 -7.64 -1.76 -14.22
C VAL A 59 -8.98 -2.48 -14.40
N VAL A 60 -9.22 -2.94 -15.64
CA VAL A 60 -10.37 -3.78 -16.04
C VAL A 60 -10.29 -5.19 -15.43
N ILE A 61 -9.08 -5.66 -15.09
CA ILE A 61 -8.82 -7.00 -14.52
C ILE A 61 -8.00 -6.84 -13.23
N ARG A 62 -8.66 -6.95 -12.08
CA ARG A 62 -8.00 -6.97 -10.77
C ARG A 62 -7.06 -8.19 -10.70
N ARG A 63 -5.76 -8.00 -10.93
CA ARG A 63 -4.78 -9.05 -10.63
C ARG A 63 -4.92 -9.41 -9.15
N LYS A 64 -5.05 -10.71 -8.83
CA LYS A 64 -5.05 -11.24 -7.45
C LYS A 64 -3.66 -11.10 -6.83
N THR A 65 -3.15 -9.87 -6.71
CA THR A 65 -1.90 -9.60 -6.00
C THR A 65 -2.08 -9.69 -4.48
N GLY A 66 -3.32 -9.79 -3.98
CA GLY A 66 -3.62 -9.83 -2.54
C GLY A 66 -3.38 -8.49 -1.83
N VAL A 67 -2.71 -7.54 -2.49
CA VAL A 67 -2.39 -6.22 -1.93
C VAL A 67 -3.65 -5.46 -1.53
N TRP A 68 -4.65 -5.53 -2.39
CA TRP A 68 -5.95 -4.90 -2.17
C TRP A 68 -6.76 -5.47 -1.01
N GLN A 69 -6.52 -6.73 -0.62
CA GLN A 69 -7.29 -7.36 0.46
C GLN A 69 -6.87 -6.81 1.82
N TRP A 70 -5.57 -6.63 2.05
CA TRP A 70 -5.07 -6.07 3.31
C TRP A 70 -5.13 -4.54 3.33
N LEU A 71 -4.99 -3.84 2.20
CA LEU A 71 -5.22 -2.39 2.18
C LEU A 71 -6.65 -2.02 2.64
N ARG A 72 -7.61 -2.93 2.49
CA ARG A 72 -8.99 -2.76 2.98
C ARG A 72 -9.16 -3.09 4.47
N THR A 73 -8.23 -3.80 5.10
CA THR A 73 -8.31 -4.12 6.54
C THR A 73 -7.78 -3.00 7.41
N ILE A 74 -7.01 -2.06 6.84
CA ILE A 74 -6.55 -0.86 7.53
C ILE A 74 -7.73 0.10 7.69
N ASN A 75 -7.98 0.54 8.91
CA ASN A 75 -9.08 1.44 9.22
C ASN A 75 -8.70 2.89 8.90
N TRP A 76 -8.89 3.29 7.64
CA TRP A 76 -8.63 4.65 7.14
C TRP A 76 -9.70 5.65 7.63
N VAL A 77 -9.90 5.78 8.94
CA VAL A 77 -10.78 6.77 9.58
C VAL A 77 -10.08 8.12 9.68
#